data_AF-A0A0S8JUE7-F1
#
_entry.id   AF-A0A0S8JUE7-F1
#
_cell.length_a   1.000
_cell.length_b   1.000
_cell.length_c   1.000
_cell.angle_alpha   90.00
_cell.angle_beta   90.00
_cell.angle_gamma   90.00
#
_symmetry.space_group_name_H-M   'P 1'
#
loop_
_entity.id
_entity.type
_entity.pdbx_description
1 polymer ?
#
loop_
_entity_poly.entity_id
_entity_poly.type
_entity_poly.pdbx_seq_one_letter_code
_entity_poly.pdbx_strand_id
1 'polypeptide(L)'
;MKKVFFLFAAWLILSWELPGQHLAAYLDYMDRFFVFDRGETKQLESYKITSFQVGGNCVGYVNYHGDLMVYHNGSPRLLERTRPSEYHVTDYLMGYSMQSVLKVFDDGEVKTLCSNTEGYIVEDSLIVFYDEVQQQLKVYHKGQSRVIEDGLMEWPIRSYQSGDNILAYITTFDNKFKIFYRGEVIIVDHNVQETIYKAGRDIVGFMNQVTNAFMVFYKGEFFDLEAFRPESFQMGDEMMAYVTQEGDFKIFENGELVTIHSFPPDKYILKDSTLVFEDENFLKTWCNGRVNEVERYIPGVYKISERSVAYIDINNRIRAFIRCQPVHISYEMVNDLEMVRNVIIFNLGVNTVKIWYKGKVY
;
A
#
# COMPACT_ATOMS: atom_id res chain seq x y z
N MET A 1 -13.72 -24.14 56.17
CA MET A 1 -12.65 -23.26 55.66
C MET A 1 -11.96 -23.95 54.47
N LYS A 2 -12.39 -23.67 53.24
CA LYS A 2 -11.71 -24.11 52.00
C LYS A 2 -11.18 -22.85 51.31
N LYS A 3 -9.85 -22.71 51.25
CA LYS A 3 -9.18 -21.60 50.57
C LYS A 3 -9.26 -21.86 49.06
N VAL A 4 -9.96 -20.99 48.34
CA VAL A 4 -9.93 -20.91 46.88
C VAL A 4 -8.71 -20.05 46.53
N PHE A 5 -7.75 -20.63 45.82
CA PHE A 5 -6.63 -19.88 45.22
C PHE A 5 -7.10 -19.38 43.85
N PHE A 6 -7.27 -18.07 43.71
CA PHE A 6 -7.44 -17.40 42.42
C PHE A 6 -6.05 -17.23 41.80
N LEU A 7 -5.77 -17.97 40.73
CA LEU A 7 -4.58 -17.77 39.89
C LEU A 7 -4.94 -16.74 38.81
N PHE A 8 -4.42 -15.53 38.98
CA PHE A 8 -4.47 -14.46 37.98
C PHE A 8 -3.51 -14.84 36.84
N ALA A 9 -4.04 -15.33 35.73
CA ALA A 9 -3.28 -15.53 34.51
C ALA A 9 -3.10 -14.16 33.82
N ALA A 10 -1.90 -13.60 33.90
CA ALA A 10 -1.52 -12.42 33.14
C ALA A 10 -1.49 -12.78 31.65
N TRP A 11 -2.46 -12.25 30.89
CA TRP A 11 -2.40 -12.22 29.43
C TRP A 11 -1.22 -11.33 29.01
N LEU A 12 -0.11 -11.94 28.63
CA LEU A 12 0.93 -11.31 27.84
C LEU A 12 0.33 -11.01 26.46
N ILE A 13 -0.06 -9.75 26.25
CA ILE A 13 -0.32 -9.23 24.92
C ILE A 13 1.03 -9.20 24.21
N LEU A 14 1.37 -10.26 23.49
CA LEU A 14 2.43 -10.22 22.48
C LEU A 14 1.96 -9.21 21.43
N SER A 15 2.48 -7.99 21.49
CA SER A 15 2.38 -7.05 20.38
C SER A 15 3.18 -7.64 19.23
N TRP A 16 2.51 -8.32 18.30
CA TRP A 16 3.09 -8.57 16.99
C TRP A 16 3.49 -7.22 16.41
N GLU A 17 4.79 -7.00 16.25
CA GLU A 17 5.26 -5.86 15.48
C GLU A 17 4.77 -6.09 14.06
N LEU A 18 3.92 -5.19 13.57
CA LEU A 18 3.53 -5.20 12.18
C LEU A 18 4.84 -5.12 11.35
N PRO A 19 5.10 -6.10 10.47
CA PRO A 19 6.24 -6.04 9.56
C PRO A 19 6.11 -4.75 8.72
N GLY A 20 7.25 -4.15 8.37
CA GLY A 20 7.26 -2.94 7.53
C GLY A 20 7.44 -1.59 8.23
N GLN A 21 7.17 -1.45 9.54
CA GLN A 21 7.11 -0.12 10.15
C GLN A 21 8.46 0.49 10.57
N HIS A 22 9.59 -0.04 10.12
CA HIS A 22 10.89 0.24 10.72
C HIS A 22 11.96 0.73 9.76
N LEU A 23 11.66 0.71 8.46
CA LEU A 23 12.60 0.99 7.40
C LEU A 23 12.26 2.32 6.73
N ALA A 24 13.27 3.15 6.54
CA ALA A 24 13.21 4.36 5.75
C ALA A 24 14.54 4.58 5.03
N ALA A 25 14.53 5.35 3.96
CA ALA A 25 15.75 5.72 3.25
C ALA A 25 15.66 7.16 2.79
N TYR A 26 16.79 7.84 2.75
CA TYR A 26 16.85 9.25 2.38
C TYR A 26 18.23 9.63 1.83
N LEU A 27 18.26 10.77 1.14
CA LEU A 27 19.49 11.46 0.77
C LEU A 27 19.72 12.61 1.75
N ASP A 28 20.96 12.80 2.20
CA ASP A 28 21.31 13.98 2.96
C ASP A 28 21.63 15.19 2.05
N TYR A 29 22.00 16.31 2.65
CA TYR A 29 22.34 17.55 1.93
C TYR A 29 23.59 17.42 1.02
N MET A 30 24.37 16.34 1.16
CA MET A 30 25.54 16.03 0.31
C MET A 30 25.22 14.93 -0.72
N ASP A 31 23.94 14.59 -0.92
CA ASP A 31 23.50 13.49 -1.77
C ASP A 31 24.07 12.11 -1.37
N ARG A 32 24.45 11.92 -0.10
CA ARG A 32 24.85 10.60 0.43
C ARG A 32 23.60 9.82 0.80
N PHE A 33 23.61 8.51 0.55
CA PHE A 33 22.45 7.66 0.75
C PHE A 33 22.50 6.97 2.10
N PHE A 34 21.42 7.12 2.86
CA PHE A 34 21.23 6.55 4.19
C PHE A 34 20.00 5.66 4.23
N VAL A 35 20.11 4.60 5.03
CA VAL A 35 18.97 3.77 5.44
C VAL A 35 18.82 3.86 6.96
N PHE A 36 17.60 4.09 7.39
CA PHE A 36 17.18 3.97 8.78
C PHE A 36 16.50 2.62 8.97
N ASP A 37 16.98 1.85 9.94
CA ASP A 37 16.51 0.51 10.27
C ASP A 37 16.39 0.38 11.79
N ARG A 38 15.15 0.35 12.30
CA ARG A 38 14.83 0.13 13.73
C ARG A 38 15.56 1.04 14.71
N GLY A 39 15.74 2.32 14.39
CA GLY A 39 16.41 3.28 15.28
C GLY A 39 17.89 3.46 15.00
N GLU A 40 18.46 2.73 14.04
CA GLU A 40 19.83 2.91 13.60
C GLU A 40 19.87 3.49 12.19
N THR A 41 20.68 4.53 12.00
CA THR A 41 20.94 5.11 10.68
C THR A 41 22.29 4.62 10.17
N LYS A 42 22.31 4.07 8.96
CA LYS A 42 23.51 3.58 8.27
C LYS A 42 23.70 4.32 6.96
N GLN A 43 24.89 4.86 6.74
CA GLN A 43 25.28 5.34 5.41
C GLN A 43 25.57 4.12 4.53
N LEU A 44 24.86 3.97 3.42
CA LEU A 44 25.09 2.89 2.46
C LEU A 44 25.96 3.33 1.29
N GLU A 45 25.77 4.54 0.78
CA GLU A 45 26.53 5.07 -0.36
C GLU A 45 27.07 6.47 -0.06
N SER A 46 28.33 6.70 -0.42
CA SER A 46 29.00 8.01 -0.29
C SER A 46 28.77 8.93 -1.48
N TYR A 47 28.20 8.41 -2.57
CA TYR A 47 27.91 9.14 -3.80
C TYR A 47 26.42 9.10 -4.10
N LYS A 48 25.95 10.09 -4.85
CA LYS A 48 24.57 10.18 -5.30
C LYS A 48 24.16 8.92 -6.05
N ILE A 49 23.14 8.25 -5.50
CA ILE A 49 22.48 7.11 -6.16
C ILE A 49 21.57 7.60 -7.29
N THR A 50 21.24 6.70 -8.22
CA THR A 50 20.35 7.05 -9.35
C THR A 50 18.88 7.04 -8.91
N SER A 51 18.48 6.06 -8.12
CA SER A 51 17.11 5.91 -7.64
C SER A 51 17.05 4.96 -6.45
N PHE A 52 16.00 5.07 -5.63
CA PHE A 52 15.66 4.10 -4.60
C PHE A 52 14.14 3.98 -4.41
N GLN A 53 13.70 2.86 -3.85
CA GLN A 53 12.35 2.63 -3.36
C GLN A 53 12.41 1.88 -2.04
N VAL A 54 11.52 2.22 -1.11
CA VAL A 54 11.49 1.66 0.25
C VAL A 54 10.30 0.73 0.41
N GLY A 55 10.60 -0.55 0.59
CA GLY A 55 9.63 -1.57 0.95
C GLY A 55 9.42 -1.66 2.46
N GLY A 56 8.77 -2.74 2.88
CA GLY A 56 8.55 -3.05 4.28
C GLY A 56 9.79 -3.65 4.93
N ASN A 57 10.38 -4.64 4.24
CA ASN A 57 11.53 -5.39 4.76
C ASN A 57 12.83 -5.11 3.99
N CYS A 58 12.76 -4.43 2.85
CA CYS A 58 13.95 -4.11 2.05
C CYS A 58 13.91 -2.71 1.42
N VAL A 59 15.08 -2.21 1.04
CA VAL A 59 15.24 -1.02 0.19
C VAL A 59 15.95 -1.42 -1.09
N GLY A 60 15.28 -1.28 -2.23
CA GLY A 60 15.89 -1.45 -3.54
C GLY A 60 16.46 -0.13 -4.03
N TYR A 61 17.68 -0.11 -4.55
CA TYR A 61 18.30 1.11 -5.06
C TYR A 61 19.33 0.84 -6.16
N VAL A 62 19.59 1.85 -6.99
CA VAL A 62 20.61 1.80 -8.04
C VAL A 62 21.78 2.70 -7.67
N ASN A 63 22.95 2.11 -7.45
CA ASN A 63 24.13 2.86 -6.99
C ASN A 63 24.71 3.77 -8.10
N TYR A 64 25.79 4.48 -7.79
CA TYR A 64 26.46 5.38 -8.75
C TYR A 64 27.04 4.66 -9.99
N HIS A 65 27.46 3.40 -9.85
CA HIS A 65 27.97 2.58 -10.97
C HIS A 65 26.85 2.03 -11.85
N GLY A 66 25.59 2.20 -11.44
CA GLY A 66 24.43 1.62 -12.10
C GLY A 66 24.11 0.20 -11.64
N ASP A 67 24.75 -0.33 -10.59
CA ASP A 67 24.42 -1.65 -10.05
C ASP A 67 23.07 -1.61 -9.32
N LEU A 68 22.25 -2.64 -9.49
CA LEU A 68 21.06 -2.86 -8.67
C LEU A 68 21.47 -3.48 -7.33
N MET A 69 21.12 -2.80 -6.25
CA MET A 69 21.41 -3.18 -4.88
C MET A 69 20.09 -3.38 -4.11
N VAL A 70 20.14 -4.23 -3.10
CA VAL A 70 19.08 -4.37 -2.10
C VAL A 70 19.66 -4.29 -0.70
N TYR A 71 19.12 -3.43 0.15
CA TYR A 71 19.33 -3.51 1.60
C TYR A 71 18.26 -4.42 2.19
N HIS A 72 18.68 -5.52 2.82
CA HIS A 72 17.79 -6.50 3.45
C HIS A 72 18.48 -7.10 4.66
N ASN A 73 17.73 -7.34 5.75
CA ASN A 73 18.25 -7.94 6.99
C ASN A 73 19.54 -7.27 7.51
N GLY A 74 19.57 -5.94 7.53
CA GLY A 74 20.66 -5.19 8.15
C GLY A 74 21.87 -4.88 7.25
N SER A 75 21.90 -5.39 6.01
CA SER A 75 23.06 -5.26 5.11
C SER A 75 22.68 -5.04 3.64
N PRO A 76 23.49 -4.26 2.88
CA PRO A 76 23.33 -4.14 1.43
C PRO A 76 23.91 -5.36 0.71
N ARG A 77 23.26 -5.78 -0.38
CA ARG A 77 23.65 -6.86 -1.26
C ARG A 77 23.51 -6.44 -2.72
N LEU A 78 24.49 -6.82 -3.53
CA LEU A 78 24.44 -6.69 -4.98
C LEU A 78 23.46 -7.71 -5.58
N LEU A 79 22.49 -7.23 -6.37
CA LEU A 79 21.59 -8.08 -7.16
C LEU A 79 22.08 -8.22 -8.59
N GLU A 80 22.37 -7.09 -9.26
CA GLU A 80 22.78 -7.06 -10.66
C GLU A 80 23.91 -6.03 -10.87
N ARG A 81 24.86 -6.34 -11.75
CA ARG A 81 25.99 -5.45 -12.10
C ARG A 81 25.68 -4.40 -13.18
N THR A 82 24.39 -4.25 -13.48
CA THR A 82 23.90 -3.39 -14.54
C THR A 82 22.57 -2.80 -14.10
N ARG A 83 22.26 -1.59 -14.59
CA ARG A 83 21.02 -0.91 -14.27
C ARG A 83 19.83 -1.74 -14.77
N PRO A 84 18.80 -1.96 -13.93
CA PRO A 84 17.59 -2.64 -14.37
C PRO A 84 16.83 -1.75 -15.35
N SER A 85 16.01 -2.38 -16.20
CA SER A 85 15.06 -1.65 -17.03
C SER A 85 14.02 -0.96 -16.14
N GLU A 86 13.53 -1.68 -15.13
CA GLU A 86 12.62 -1.18 -14.10
C GLU A 86 12.70 -2.06 -12.84
N TYR A 87 12.34 -1.51 -11.68
CA TYR A 87 12.17 -2.27 -10.45
C TYR A 87 11.07 -1.66 -9.56
N HIS A 88 10.40 -2.53 -8.80
CA HIS A 88 9.36 -2.18 -7.85
C HIS A 88 9.64 -2.88 -6.53
N VAL A 89 9.56 -2.14 -5.42
CA VAL A 89 9.81 -2.64 -4.07
C VAL A 89 8.53 -2.53 -3.25
N THR A 90 8.08 -3.65 -2.70
CA THR A 90 6.86 -3.77 -1.91
C THR A 90 7.20 -4.23 -0.48
N ASP A 91 6.24 -4.62 0.34
CA ASP A 91 6.50 -5.04 1.72
C ASP A 91 7.37 -6.30 1.80
N TYR A 92 7.12 -7.23 0.90
CA TYR A 92 7.72 -8.57 0.92
C TYR A 92 8.39 -8.95 -0.39
N LEU A 93 7.93 -8.41 -1.52
CA LEU A 93 8.47 -8.72 -2.84
C LEU A 93 9.20 -7.53 -3.43
N MET A 94 10.23 -7.81 -4.21
CA MET A 94 10.80 -6.84 -5.13
C MET A 94 10.88 -7.47 -6.51
N GLY A 95 10.08 -6.96 -7.44
CA GLY A 95 10.10 -7.37 -8.84
C GLY A 95 10.99 -6.43 -9.65
N TYR A 96 11.80 -6.96 -10.56
CA TYR A 96 12.63 -6.14 -11.43
C TYR A 96 12.91 -6.83 -12.76
N SER A 97 13.15 -6.04 -13.80
CA SER A 97 13.44 -6.53 -15.14
C SER A 97 14.84 -6.16 -15.60
N MET A 98 15.48 -7.12 -16.27
CA MET A 98 16.72 -6.94 -17.02
C MET A 98 16.40 -7.15 -18.49
N GLN A 99 16.18 -6.06 -19.24
CA GLN A 99 15.54 -6.12 -20.57
C GLN A 99 14.18 -6.81 -20.42
N SER A 100 13.94 -7.95 -21.07
CA SER A 100 12.69 -8.71 -20.96
C SER A 100 12.75 -9.85 -19.94
N VAL A 101 13.86 -10.04 -19.22
CA VAL A 101 13.97 -11.06 -18.17
C VAL A 101 13.39 -10.51 -16.87
N LEU A 102 12.28 -11.07 -16.40
CA LEU A 102 11.67 -10.73 -15.12
C LEU A 102 12.26 -11.58 -14.00
N LYS A 103 12.67 -10.92 -12.93
CA LYS A 103 13.16 -11.53 -11.70
C LYS A 103 12.38 -11.02 -10.49
N VAL A 104 12.40 -11.83 -9.44
CA VAL A 104 11.89 -11.47 -8.11
C VAL A 104 12.97 -11.68 -7.07
N PHE A 105 13.10 -10.71 -6.18
CA PHE A 105 13.73 -10.88 -4.88
C PHE A 105 12.63 -11.17 -3.85
N ASP A 106 12.69 -12.34 -3.23
CA ASP A 106 11.73 -12.85 -2.26
C ASP A 106 12.50 -13.39 -1.05
N ASP A 107 12.42 -12.68 0.07
CA ASP A 107 13.10 -12.99 1.34
C ASP A 107 14.58 -13.42 1.21
N GLY A 108 15.37 -12.64 0.46
CA GLY A 108 16.81 -12.91 0.31
C GLY A 108 17.18 -13.82 -0.87
N GLU A 109 16.21 -14.47 -1.52
CA GLU A 109 16.43 -15.26 -2.73
C GLU A 109 16.10 -14.47 -3.98
N VAL A 110 16.89 -14.65 -5.04
CA VAL A 110 16.59 -14.11 -6.37
C VAL A 110 16.17 -15.25 -7.27
N LYS A 111 15.00 -15.13 -7.90
CA LYS A 111 14.45 -16.11 -8.85
C LYS A 111 14.13 -15.43 -10.17
N THR A 112 14.50 -16.07 -11.28
CA THR A 112 13.98 -15.68 -12.59
C THR A 112 12.57 -16.21 -12.76
N LEU A 113 11.59 -15.32 -12.89
CA LEU A 113 10.18 -15.68 -13.09
C LEU A 113 9.86 -15.94 -14.56
N CYS A 114 10.42 -15.12 -15.45
CA CYS A 114 10.19 -15.21 -16.89
C CYS A 114 11.42 -14.76 -17.67
N SER A 115 11.76 -15.46 -18.74
CA SER A 115 12.86 -15.10 -19.62
C SER A 115 12.51 -14.04 -20.66
N ASN A 116 11.22 -13.84 -20.93
CA ASN A 116 10.74 -12.85 -21.90
C ASN A 116 9.33 -12.39 -21.52
N THR A 117 9.26 -11.23 -20.85
CA THR A 117 8.01 -10.60 -20.44
C THR A 117 7.81 -9.28 -21.17
N GLU A 118 6.58 -9.04 -21.62
CA GLU A 118 6.14 -7.76 -22.19
C GLU A 118 5.72 -6.77 -21.09
N GLY A 119 5.21 -7.28 -19.97
CA GLY A 119 4.68 -6.46 -18.88
C GLY A 119 4.44 -7.29 -17.61
N TYR A 120 4.43 -6.59 -16.48
CA TYR A 120 4.22 -7.21 -15.17
C TYR A 120 3.66 -6.20 -14.17
N ILE A 121 3.04 -6.72 -13.11
CA ILE A 121 2.48 -5.98 -11.98
C ILE A 121 3.14 -6.56 -10.73
N VAL A 122 3.68 -5.71 -9.86
CA VAL A 122 4.34 -6.12 -8.61
C VAL A 122 3.54 -5.58 -7.43
N GLU A 123 3.04 -6.47 -6.60
CA GLU A 123 2.34 -6.15 -5.36
C GLU A 123 3.03 -6.85 -4.17
N ASP A 124 2.58 -6.56 -2.95
CA ASP A 124 3.14 -7.11 -1.71
C ASP A 124 3.29 -8.64 -1.71
N SER A 125 2.30 -9.37 -2.24
CA SER A 125 2.26 -10.83 -2.15
C SER A 125 2.06 -11.55 -3.48
N LEU A 126 2.05 -10.80 -4.59
CA LEU A 126 1.93 -11.37 -5.92
C LEU A 126 2.70 -10.57 -6.97
N ILE A 127 3.16 -11.27 -8.01
CA ILE A 127 3.66 -10.65 -9.24
C ILE A 127 2.91 -11.26 -10.41
N VAL A 128 2.16 -10.46 -11.15
CA VAL A 128 1.45 -10.89 -12.35
C VAL A 128 2.33 -10.56 -13.54
N PHE A 129 2.50 -11.49 -14.47
CA PHE A 129 3.36 -11.27 -15.63
C PHE A 129 2.91 -12.09 -16.82
N TYR A 130 3.12 -11.55 -18.01
CA TYR A 130 2.88 -12.26 -19.25
C TYR A 130 4.18 -12.91 -19.73
N ASP A 131 4.11 -14.22 -19.96
CA ASP A 131 5.21 -15.01 -20.50
C ASP A 131 5.02 -15.13 -22.01
N GLU A 132 5.78 -14.36 -22.79
CA GLU A 132 5.65 -14.35 -24.25
C GLU A 132 6.06 -15.68 -24.89
N VAL A 133 6.95 -16.44 -24.25
CA VAL A 133 7.41 -17.74 -24.77
C VAL A 133 6.29 -18.77 -24.65
N GLN A 134 5.58 -18.77 -23.53
CA GLN A 134 4.48 -19.69 -23.28
C GLN A 134 3.11 -19.14 -23.67
N GLN A 135 3.03 -17.87 -24.07
CA GLN A 135 1.80 -17.13 -24.39
C GLN A 135 0.77 -17.25 -23.28
N GLN A 136 1.21 -17.08 -22.03
CA GLN A 136 0.39 -17.29 -20.84
C GLN A 136 0.53 -16.13 -19.88
N LEU A 137 -0.59 -15.70 -19.31
CA LEU A 137 -0.55 -14.83 -18.14
C LEU A 137 -0.41 -15.69 -16.89
N LYS A 138 0.60 -15.35 -16.10
CA LYS A 138 0.96 -16.06 -14.89
C LYS A 138 0.99 -15.12 -13.70
N VAL A 139 0.99 -15.72 -12.53
CA VAL A 139 1.14 -15.03 -11.27
C VAL A 139 2.04 -15.83 -10.35
N TYR A 140 3.05 -15.16 -9.83
CA TYR A 140 3.89 -15.62 -8.74
C TYR A 140 3.20 -15.29 -7.43
N HIS A 141 2.91 -16.30 -6.61
CA HIS A 141 2.29 -16.14 -5.29
C HIS A 141 2.80 -17.26 -4.37
N LYS A 142 3.20 -16.92 -3.13
CA LYS A 142 3.75 -17.88 -2.15
C LYS A 142 4.87 -18.77 -2.70
N GLY A 143 5.83 -18.17 -3.41
CA GLY A 143 6.98 -18.91 -3.92
C GLY A 143 6.77 -19.68 -5.22
N GLN A 144 5.55 -19.67 -5.79
CA GLN A 144 5.20 -20.48 -6.96
C GLN A 144 4.53 -19.64 -8.05
N SER A 145 4.89 -19.92 -9.30
CA SER A 145 4.21 -19.35 -10.47
C SER A 145 3.11 -20.28 -10.96
N ARG A 146 1.93 -19.73 -11.27
CA ARG A 146 0.82 -20.46 -11.87
C ARG A 146 0.18 -19.69 -13.01
N VAL A 147 -0.37 -20.42 -13.98
CA VAL A 147 -1.12 -19.84 -15.10
C VAL A 147 -2.50 -19.42 -14.61
N ILE A 148 -2.93 -18.22 -14.99
CA ILE A 148 -4.27 -17.69 -14.70
C ILE A 148 -5.08 -17.43 -15.96
N GLU A 149 -4.44 -17.11 -17.08
CA GLU A 149 -5.09 -16.95 -18.39
C GLU A 149 -4.21 -17.47 -19.53
N ASP A 150 -4.85 -17.91 -20.60
CA ASP A 150 -4.21 -18.13 -21.89
C ASP A 150 -4.15 -16.80 -22.65
N GLY A 151 -2.97 -16.42 -23.12
CA GLY A 151 -2.71 -15.18 -23.85
C GLY A 151 -3.17 -15.20 -25.30
N LEU A 152 -3.31 -16.38 -25.91
CA LEU A 152 -3.59 -16.51 -27.35
C LEU A 152 -2.76 -15.54 -28.21
N MET A 153 -1.46 -15.43 -27.90
CA MET A 153 -0.43 -14.59 -28.52
C MET A 153 -0.31 -13.13 -28.07
N GLU A 154 -1.18 -12.61 -27.20
CA GLU A 154 -1.07 -11.23 -26.67
C GLU A 154 -1.43 -11.14 -25.18
N TRP A 155 -1.27 -9.97 -24.58
CA TRP A 155 -1.65 -9.71 -23.20
C TRP A 155 -3.18 -9.92 -22.99
N PRO A 156 -3.62 -10.94 -22.22
CA PRO A 156 -5.02 -11.37 -22.20
C PRO A 156 -5.94 -10.53 -21.29
N ILE A 157 -5.45 -9.42 -20.74
CA ILE A 157 -6.21 -8.54 -19.84
C ILE A 157 -6.40 -7.17 -20.47
N ARG A 158 -7.65 -6.76 -20.65
CA ARG A 158 -8.00 -5.44 -21.20
C ARG A 158 -7.89 -4.34 -20.15
N SER A 159 -8.24 -4.64 -18.91
CA SER A 159 -8.12 -3.71 -17.79
C SER A 159 -7.88 -4.49 -16.50
N TYR A 160 -7.16 -3.87 -15.57
CA TYR A 160 -6.97 -4.43 -14.22
C TYR A 160 -6.93 -3.35 -13.15
N GLN A 161 -7.12 -3.79 -11.92
CA GLN A 161 -6.86 -3.08 -10.68
C GLN A 161 -6.25 -4.09 -9.70
N SER A 162 -5.30 -3.64 -8.89
CA SER A 162 -4.60 -4.49 -7.93
C SER A 162 -4.55 -3.86 -6.55
N GLY A 163 -4.35 -4.71 -5.56
CA GLY A 163 -3.86 -4.35 -4.24
C GLY A 163 -2.89 -5.42 -3.77
N ASP A 164 -2.34 -5.25 -2.56
CA ASP A 164 -1.27 -6.06 -1.96
C ASP A 164 -1.35 -7.58 -2.21
N ASN A 165 -2.57 -8.14 -2.26
CA ASN A 165 -2.78 -9.58 -2.39
C ASN A 165 -3.91 -9.98 -3.35
N ILE A 166 -4.35 -9.06 -4.21
CA ILE A 166 -5.50 -9.26 -5.07
C ILE A 166 -5.29 -8.64 -6.45
N LEU A 167 -5.81 -9.29 -7.48
CA LEU A 167 -5.89 -8.72 -8.83
C LEU A 167 -7.33 -8.87 -9.30
N ALA A 168 -7.99 -7.76 -9.58
CA ALA A 168 -9.27 -7.71 -10.27
C ALA A 168 -9.02 -7.33 -11.74
N TYR A 169 -9.61 -8.05 -12.69
CA TYR A 169 -9.31 -7.84 -14.10
C TYR A 169 -10.43 -8.28 -15.03
N ILE A 170 -10.45 -7.67 -16.22
CA ILE A 170 -11.35 -8.03 -17.31
C ILE A 170 -10.52 -8.65 -18.43
N THR A 171 -10.89 -9.86 -18.84
CA THR A 171 -10.21 -10.58 -19.90
C THR A 171 -10.57 -10.07 -21.30
N THR A 172 -9.59 -10.11 -22.20
CA THR A 172 -9.75 -9.62 -23.58
C THR A 172 -10.62 -10.54 -24.43
N PHE A 173 -10.45 -11.87 -24.29
CA PHE A 173 -11.03 -12.85 -25.22
C PHE A 173 -12.39 -13.40 -24.81
N ASP A 174 -12.58 -13.75 -23.52
CA ASP A 174 -13.84 -14.35 -23.04
C ASP A 174 -14.75 -13.36 -22.30
N ASN A 175 -14.36 -12.07 -22.24
CA ASN A 175 -15.11 -10.96 -21.63
C ASN A 175 -15.65 -11.33 -20.24
N LYS A 176 -14.78 -11.79 -19.34
CA LYS A 176 -15.14 -12.10 -17.96
C LYS A 176 -14.47 -11.12 -17.02
N PHE A 177 -15.22 -10.69 -16.02
CA PHE A 177 -14.64 -10.00 -14.87
C PHE A 177 -14.24 -11.06 -13.85
N LYS A 178 -12.96 -11.07 -13.46
CA LYS A 178 -12.37 -12.08 -12.59
C LYS A 178 -11.60 -11.42 -11.44
N ILE A 179 -11.50 -12.15 -10.34
CA ILE A 179 -10.68 -11.80 -9.19
C ILE A 179 -9.72 -12.96 -8.93
N PHE A 180 -8.43 -12.67 -8.95
CA PHE A 180 -7.42 -13.52 -8.36
C PHE A 180 -7.30 -13.20 -6.88
N TYR A 181 -7.56 -14.18 -6.01
CA TYR A 181 -7.42 -14.00 -4.57
C TYR A 181 -6.94 -15.28 -3.89
N ARG A 182 -5.93 -15.18 -3.02
CA ARG A 182 -5.39 -16.29 -2.19
C ARG A 182 -5.05 -17.59 -2.94
N GLY A 183 -4.65 -17.50 -4.20
CA GLY A 183 -4.37 -18.70 -4.97
C GLY A 183 -5.61 -19.34 -5.62
N GLU A 184 -6.70 -18.60 -5.82
CA GLU A 184 -7.81 -18.99 -6.68
C GLU A 184 -8.17 -17.88 -7.67
N VAL A 185 -8.77 -18.26 -8.81
CA VAL A 185 -9.36 -17.32 -9.79
C VAL A 185 -10.87 -17.48 -9.69
N ILE A 186 -11.54 -16.41 -9.29
CA ILE A 186 -12.98 -16.34 -9.11
C ILE A 186 -13.55 -15.61 -10.32
N ILE A 187 -14.50 -16.23 -11.03
CA ILE A 187 -15.26 -15.54 -12.07
C ILE A 187 -16.38 -14.78 -11.36
N VAL A 188 -16.32 -13.45 -11.42
CA VAL A 188 -17.30 -12.55 -10.79
C VAL A 188 -18.50 -12.36 -11.70
N ASP A 189 -18.25 -12.12 -12.98
CA ASP A 189 -19.30 -11.85 -13.96
C ASP A 189 -18.88 -12.28 -15.37
N HIS A 190 -19.87 -12.56 -16.21
CA HIS A 190 -19.72 -13.01 -17.59
C HIS A 190 -20.19 -11.92 -18.56
N ASN A 191 -19.59 -11.87 -19.75
CA ASN A 191 -19.91 -10.90 -20.80
C ASN A 191 -19.67 -9.43 -20.39
N VAL A 192 -18.70 -9.19 -19.50
CA VAL A 192 -18.29 -7.86 -19.09
C VAL A 192 -17.22 -7.35 -20.05
N GLN A 193 -17.56 -6.35 -20.86
CA GLN A 193 -16.58 -5.67 -21.71
C GLN A 193 -15.87 -4.54 -20.97
N GLU A 194 -16.62 -3.83 -20.13
CA GLU A 194 -16.19 -2.71 -19.30
C GLU A 194 -17.07 -2.64 -18.05
N THR A 195 -16.49 -2.27 -16.92
CA THR A 195 -17.22 -1.89 -15.70
C THR A 195 -16.31 -0.97 -14.89
N ILE A 196 -16.88 -0.24 -13.92
CA ILE A 196 -16.07 0.45 -12.93
C ILE A 196 -15.73 -0.52 -11.80
N TYR A 197 -14.47 -0.54 -11.42
CA TYR A 197 -13.99 -1.31 -10.29
C TYR A 197 -12.67 -0.72 -9.79
N LYS A 198 -12.37 -0.99 -8.52
CA LYS A 198 -11.10 -0.66 -7.86
C LYS A 198 -10.76 -1.78 -6.89
N ALA A 199 -9.47 -1.98 -6.63
CA ALA A 199 -8.98 -2.98 -5.70
C ALA A 199 -8.15 -2.33 -4.58
N GLY A 200 -8.12 -2.98 -3.43
CA GLY A 200 -7.20 -2.73 -2.32
C GLY A 200 -6.93 -4.06 -1.62
N ARG A 201 -6.08 -4.11 -0.59
CA ARG A 201 -5.79 -5.38 0.10
C ARG A 201 -7.07 -6.06 0.57
N ASP A 202 -7.25 -7.33 0.20
CA ASP A 202 -8.42 -8.17 0.51
C ASP A 202 -9.80 -7.66 0.03
N ILE A 203 -9.86 -6.64 -0.84
CA ILE A 203 -11.13 -5.98 -1.19
C ILE A 203 -11.20 -5.53 -2.66
N VAL A 204 -12.36 -5.68 -3.29
CA VAL A 204 -12.66 -5.14 -4.64
C VAL A 204 -14.06 -4.55 -4.65
N GLY A 205 -14.18 -3.24 -4.90
CA GLY A 205 -15.47 -2.58 -5.13
C GLY A 205 -15.74 -2.50 -6.63
N PHE A 206 -16.96 -2.86 -7.08
CA PHE A 206 -17.29 -2.93 -8.50
C PHE A 206 -18.78 -2.74 -8.78
N MET A 207 -19.13 -2.41 -10.03
CA MET A 207 -20.51 -2.46 -10.51
C MET A 207 -20.81 -3.80 -11.18
N ASN A 208 -21.88 -4.46 -10.72
CA ASN A 208 -22.42 -5.64 -11.39
C ASN A 208 -23.19 -5.22 -12.64
N GLN A 209 -22.85 -5.77 -13.81
CA GLN A 209 -23.43 -5.33 -15.08
C GLN A 209 -24.83 -5.91 -15.33
N VAL A 210 -25.20 -6.99 -14.63
CA VAL A 210 -26.51 -7.63 -14.77
C VAL A 210 -27.54 -6.93 -13.88
N THR A 211 -27.19 -6.67 -12.62
CA THR A 211 -28.12 -6.08 -11.64
C THR A 211 -28.03 -4.55 -11.56
N ASN A 212 -26.97 -3.95 -12.10
CA ASN A 212 -26.58 -2.55 -11.87
C ASN A 212 -26.34 -2.20 -10.39
N ALA A 213 -26.18 -3.20 -9.52
CA ALA A 213 -25.86 -2.98 -8.12
C ALA A 213 -24.37 -2.63 -7.95
N PHE A 214 -24.09 -1.74 -7.00
CA PHE A 214 -22.74 -1.52 -6.49
C PHE A 214 -22.44 -2.58 -5.44
N MET A 215 -21.43 -3.40 -5.71
CA MET A 215 -21.06 -4.56 -4.91
C MET A 215 -19.63 -4.43 -4.40
N VAL A 216 -19.33 -5.18 -3.34
CA VAL A 216 -17.97 -5.37 -2.87
C VAL A 216 -17.67 -6.84 -2.66
N PHE A 217 -16.53 -7.29 -3.17
CA PHE A 217 -15.88 -8.51 -2.76
C PHE A 217 -14.96 -8.18 -1.58
N TYR A 218 -15.13 -8.86 -0.45
CA TYR A 218 -14.32 -8.66 0.75
C TYR A 218 -13.96 -10.02 1.36
N LYS A 219 -12.65 -10.33 1.42
CA LYS A 219 -12.10 -11.55 2.05
C LYS A 219 -12.73 -12.88 1.60
N GLY A 220 -13.23 -12.97 0.37
CA GLY A 220 -13.86 -14.18 -0.17
C GLY A 220 -15.38 -14.14 -0.25
N GLU A 221 -16.02 -13.10 0.29
CA GLU A 221 -17.47 -12.94 0.33
C GLU A 221 -17.92 -11.75 -0.53
N PHE A 222 -19.14 -11.79 -1.06
CA PHE A 222 -19.74 -10.72 -1.85
C PHE A 222 -20.86 -10.05 -1.06
N PHE A 223 -20.89 -8.72 -1.09
CA PHE A 223 -21.90 -7.89 -0.44
C PHE A 223 -22.53 -6.94 -1.45
N ASP A 224 -23.86 -6.87 -1.45
CA ASP A 224 -24.62 -5.82 -2.14
C ASP A 224 -24.63 -4.58 -1.25
N LEU A 225 -24.12 -3.46 -1.75
CA LEU A 225 -24.04 -2.21 -0.98
C LEU A 225 -25.12 -1.22 -1.38
N GLU A 226 -25.27 -0.98 -2.68
CA GLU A 226 -26.25 -0.05 -3.22
C GLU A 226 -26.91 -0.64 -4.47
N ALA A 227 -28.16 -0.27 -4.72
CA ALA A 227 -28.88 -0.67 -5.94
C ALA A 227 -28.42 0.09 -7.19
N PHE A 228 -27.64 1.17 -7.01
CA PHE A 228 -27.23 2.08 -8.07
C PHE A 228 -25.75 2.44 -7.95
N ARG A 229 -25.21 3.02 -9.02
CA ARG A 229 -23.84 3.49 -9.09
C ARG A 229 -23.60 4.64 -8.10
N PRO A 230 -22.53 4.59 -7.27
CA PRO A 230 -22.16 5.70 -6.41
C PRO A 230 -21.64 6.88 -7.24
N GLU A 231 -21.75 8.09 -6.68
CA GLU A 231 -21.17 9.29 -7.29
C GLU A 231 -19.64 9.18 -7.36
N SER A 232 -19.03 8.68 -6.28
CA SER A 232 -17.58 8.41 -6.22
C SER A 232 -17.28 7.31 -5.22
N PHE A 233 -16.18 6.57 -5.43
CA PHE A 233 -15.66 5.62 -4.44
C PHE A 233 -14.13 5.54 -4.51
N GLN A 234 -13.51 5.23 -3.38
CA GLN A 234 -12.08 4.93 -3.26
C GLN A 234 -11.90 3.65 -2.45
N MET A 235 -10.81 2.93 -2.73
CA MET A 235 -10.46 1.69 -2.05
C MET A 235 -9.18 1.89 -1.27
N GLY A 236 -9.14 1.31 -0.08
CA GLY A 236 -7.94 1.15 0.72
C GLY A 236 -7.77 -0.31 1.10
N ASP A 237 -6.91 -0.57 2.07
CA ASP A 237 -6.71 -1.91 2.60
C ASP A 237 -7.90 -2.31 3.46
N GLU A 238 -8.60 -3.35 3.04
CA GLU A 238 -9.75 -3.92 3.76
C GLU A 238 -10.92 -2.95 3.97
N MET A 239 -10.93 -1.81 3.29
CA MET A 239 -11.93 -0.77 3.46
C MET A 239 -12.24 -0.03 2.15
N MET A 240 -13.45 0.53 2.08
CA MET A 240 -13.91 1.35 0.97
C MET A 240 -14.69 2.55 1.50
N ALA A 241 -14.44 3.74 0.94
CA ALA A 241 -15.23 4.93 1.23
C ALA A 241 -15.86 5.46 -0.06
N TYR A 242 -17.12 5.87 0.01
CA TYR A 242 -17.86 6.28 -1.18
C TYR A 242 -19.00 7.25 -0.85
N VAL A 243 -19.44 7.97 -1.89
CA VAL A 243 -20.59 8.87 -1.84
C VAL A 243 -21.71 8.26 -2.68
N THR A 244 -22.90 8.07 -2.10
CA THR A 244 -24.06 7.53 -2.83
C THR A 244 -24.61 8.56 -3.83
N GLN A 245 -25.54 8.14 -4.69
CA GLN A 245 -26.21 9.06 -5.61
C GLN A 245 -27.07 10.10 -4.89
N GLU A 246 -27.57 9.78 -3.70
CA GLU A 246 -28.34 10.65 -2.82
C GLU A 246 -27.46 11.61 -1.99
N GLY A 247 -26.14 11.43 -2.03
CA GLY A 247 -25.16 12.25 -1.33
C GLY A 247 -24.75 11.73 0.05
N ASP A 248 -25.17 10.54 0.46
CA ASP A 248 -24.68 9.95 1.71
C ASP A 248 -23.20 9.58 1.59
N PHE A 249 -22.38 10.01 2.55
CA PHE A 249 -21.00 9.58 2.65
C PHE A 249 -20.89 8.35 3.54
N LYS A 250 -20.47 7.22 2.95
CA LYS A 250 -20.46 5.91 3.59
C LYS A 250 -19.07 5.28 3.58
N ILE A 251 -18.86 4.37 4.52
CA ILE A 251 -17.67 3.53 4.62
C ILE A 251 -18.07 2.07 4.80
N PHE A 252 -17.42 1.19 4.05
CA PHE A 252 -17.46 -0.25 4.25
C PHE A 252 -16.14 -0.67 4.89
N GLU A 253 -16.20 -1.30 6.06
CA GLU A 253 -15.05 -1.78 6.82
C GLU A 253 -15.47 -3.02 7.63
N ASN A 254 -14.62 -4.05 7.71
CA ASN A 254 -14.88 -5.27 8.49
C ASN A 254 -16.19 -6.01 8.14
N GLY A 255 -16.67 -5.91 6.89
CA GLY A 255 -17.92 -6.55 6.46
C GLY A 255 -19.18 -5.76 6.81
N GLU A 256 -19.05 -4.57 7.40
CA GLU A 256 -20.16 -3.70 7.77
C GLU A 256 -20.15 -2.41 6.95
N LEU A 257 -21.35 -1.94 6.59
CA LEU A 257 -21.56 -0.65 5.92
C LEU A 257 -22.07 0.37 6.93
N VAL A 258 -21.38 1.51 7.04
CA VAL A 258 -21.72 2.60 7.95
C VAL A 258 -21.86 3.91 7.19
N THR A 259 -22.94 4.64 7.47
CA THR A 259 -23.08 6.04 7.02
C THR A 259 -22.30 6.95 7.95
N ILE A 260 -21.28 7.63 7.42
CA ILE A 260 -20.49 8.63 8.14
C ILE A 260 -21.30 9.93 8.24
N HIS A 261 -21.79 10.42 7.10
CA HIS A 261 -22.61 11.63 6.99
C HIS A 261 -23.73 11.44 5.96
N SER A 262 -24.82 12.17 6.12
CA SER A 262 -25.94 12.20 5.15
C SER A 262 -25.77 13.29 4.09
N PHE A 263 -24.52 13.67 3.82
CA PHE A 263 -24.10 14.67 2.85
C PHE A 263 -22.65 14.38 2.44
N PRO A 264 -22.23 14.79 1.23
CA PRO A 264 -20.89 14.52 0.75
C PRO A 264 -19.86 15.39 1.50
N PRO A 265 -18.64 14.89 1.76
CA PRO A 265 -17.55 15.73 2.26
C PRO A 265 -17.05 16.67 1.15
N ASP A 266 -16.37 17.75 1.52
CA ASP A 266 -15.73 18.66 0.55
C ASP A 266 -14.68 17.90 -0.28
N LYS A 267 -13.95 16.99 0.39
CA LYS A 267 -12.97 16.09 -0.21
C LYS A 267 -12.75 14.88 0.70
N TYR A 268 -12.45 13.72 0.11
CA TYR A 268 -11.94 12.57 0.86
C TYR A 268 -10.82 11.86 0.12
N ILE A 269 -9.93 11.25 0.89
CA ILE A 269 -8.81 10.43 0.43
C ILE A 269 -8.81 9.17 1.29
N LEU A 270 -8.90 8.02 0.64
CA LEU A 270 -8.68 6.73 1.24
C LEU A 270 -7.40 6.13 0.67
N LYS A 271 -6.40 5.94 1.53
CA LYS A 271 -5.11 5.35 1.17
C LYS A 271 -4.65 4.39 2.26
N ASP A 272 -4.15 3.23 1.87
CA ASP A 272 -3.82 2.12 2.77
C ASP A 272 -5.05 1.86 3.69
N SER A 273 -4.88 1.69 4.99
CA SER A 273 -6.00 1.63 5.96
C SER A 273 -6.38 2.99 6.58
N THR A 274 -6.27 4.11 5.87
CA THR A 274 -6.55 5.45 6.42
C THR A 274 -7.49 6.27 5.54
N LEU A 275 -8.67 6.59 6.08
CA LEU A 275 -9.59 7.57 5.50
C LEU A 275 -9.35 8.95 6.11
N VAL A 276 -9.08 9.94 5.27
CA VAL A 276 -9.03 11.36 5.63
C VAL A 276 -10.05 12.11 4.80
N PHE A 277 -10.79 13.02 5.42
CA PHE A 277 -11.76 13.84 4.72
C PHE A 277 -11.84 15.25 5.30
N GLU A 278 -12.28 16.17 4.45
CA GLU A 278 -12.43 17.60 4.72
C GLU A 278 -13.92 17.89 4.89
N ASP A 279 -14.28 18.51 6.01
CA ASP A 279 -15.67 18.87 6.32
C ASP A 279 -15.69 20.11 7.23
N GLU A 280 -16.45 21.13 6.83
CA GLU A 280 -16.54 22.43 7.52
C GLU A 280 -15.17 23.10 7.77
N ASN A 281 -14.26 23.02 6.80
CA ASN A 281 -12.84 23.42 6.92
C ASN A 281 -12.03 22.64 7.97
N PHE A 282 -12.53 21.54 8.53
CA PHE A 282 -11.79 20.71 9.48
C PHE A 282 -11.23 19.49 8.77
N LEU A 283 -10.04 19.06 9.19
CA LEU A 283 -9.47 17.79 8.76
C LEU A 283 -9.97 16.71 9.71
N LYS A 284 -10.66 15.70 9.18
CA LYS A 284 -11.24 14.59 9.94
C LYS A 284 -10.74 13.24 9.43
N THR A 285 -10.86 12.21 10.26
CA THR A 285 -10.50 10.84 9.92
C THR A 285 -11.47 9.83 10.54
N TRP A 286 -11.62 8.68 9.90
CA TRP A 286 -12.37 7.55 10.45
C TRP A 286 -11.42 6.65 11.25
N CYS A 287 -11.69 6.44 12.54
CA CYS A 287 -10.85 5.62 13.40
C CYS A 287 -11.67 4.97 14.51
N ASN A 288 -11.58 3.65 14.65
CA ASN A 288 -12.32 2.84 15.62
C ASN A 288 -13.85 3.07 15.56
N GLY A 289 -14.44 3.02 14.37
CA GLY A 289 -15.89 3.10 14.19
C GLY A 289 -16.51 4.48 14.41
N ARG A 290 -15.70 5.55 14.46
CA ARG A 290 -16.17 6.92 14.63
C ARG A 290 -15.33 7.93 13.87
N VAL A 291 -15.93 9.09 13.60
CA VAL A 291 -15.24 10.27 13.10
C VAL A 291 -14.41 10.92 14.22
N ASN A 292 -13.15 11.23 13.92
CA ASN A 292 -12.26 11.97 14.81
C ASN A 292 -11.77 13.23 14.10
N GLU A 293 -11.79 14.36 14.81
CA GLU A 293 -11.19 15.60 14.36
C GLU A 293 -9.66 15.48 14.49
N VAL A 294 -8.96 15.65 13.37
CA VAL A 294 -7.49 15.68 13.31
C VAL A 294 -7.00 17.11 13.56
N GLU A 295 -7.62 18.08 12.88
CA GLU A 295 -7.37 19.50 13.06
C GLU A 295 -8.60 20.36 12.74
N ARG A 296 -8.63 21.56 13.34
CA ARG A 296 -9.69 22.58 13.15
C ARG A 296 -9.46 23.50 11.96
N TYR A 297 -8.59 23.09 11.05
CA TYR A 297 -8.29 23.71 9.78
C TYR A 297 -7.73 22.63 8.86
N ILE A 298 -7.70 22.87 7.55
CA ILE A 298 -7.07 21.98 6.58
C ILE A 298 -5.58 22.37 6.45
N PRO A 299 -4.62 21.52 6.88
CA PRO A 299 -3.21 21.81 6.73
C PRO A 299 -2.81 21.91 5.25
N GLY A 300 -1.94 22.86 4.91
CA GLY A 300 -1.44 23.02 3.54
C GLY A 300 -0.60 21.83 3.07
N VAL A 301 0.03 21.09 3.99
CA VAL A 301 0.82 19.89 3.72
C VAL A 301 0.45 18.80 4.73
N TYR A 302 -0.01 17.65 4.22
CA TYR A 302 -0.19 16.43 5.00
C TYR A 302 0.19 15.20 4.16
N LYS A 303 0.58 14.12 4.86
CA LYS A 303 0.91 12.82 4.31
C LYS A 303 0.03 11.76 4.99
N ILE A 304 -0.44 10.81 4.19
CA ILE A 304 -1.29 9.69 4.62
C ILE A 304 -0.54 8.39 4.34
N SER A 305 -0.53 7.50 5.33
CA SER A 305 -0.13 6.11 5.18
C SER A 305 -0.77 5.26 6.30
N GLU A 306 -0.46 3.96 6.37
CA GLU A 306 -1.02 2.97 7.29
C GLU A 306 -1.40 3.49 8.69
N ARG A 307 -2.70 3.77 8.88
CA ARG A 307 -3.32 4.23 10.13
C ARG A 307 -2.71 5.52 10.70
N SER A 308 -2.17 6.36 9.83
CA SER A 308 -1.42 7.56 10.19
C SER A 308 -1.66 8.72 9.23
N VAL A 309 -1.78 9.90 9.82
CA VAL A 309 -1.78 11.19 9.11
C VAL A 309 -0.75 12.08 9.77
N ALA A 310 0.26 12.53 9.03
CA ALA A 310 1.24 13.52 9.51
C ALA A 310 1.08 14.83 8.75
N TYR A 311 1.24 15.96 9.42
CA TYR A 311 1.04 17.27 8.81
C TYR A 311 1.90 18.35 9.46
N ILE A 312 2.10 19.45 8.75
CA ILE A 312 2.76 20.66 9.25
C ILE A 312 1.68 21.60 9.79
N ASP A 313 1.81 21.98 11.06
CA ASP A 313 0.87 22.86 11.74
C ASP A 313 1.09 24.36 11.38
N ILE A 314 0.15 25.23 11.79
CA ILE A 314 0.25 26.69 11.53
C ILE A 314 1.51 27.35 12.13
N ASN A 315 2.21 26.68 13.05
CA ASN A 315 3.48 27.15 13.63
C ASN A 315 4.69 26.49 12.96
N ASN A 316 4.50 25.85 11.79
CA ASN A 316 5.49 25.06 11.07
C ASN A 316 6.07 23.90 11.89
N ARG A 317 5.28 23.26 12.75
CA ARG A 317 5.70 22.07 13.51
C ARG A 317 5.01 20.81 13.00
N ILE A 318 5.62 19.65 13.19
CA ILE A 318 5.02 18.38 12.79
C ILE A 318 4.10 17.88 13.88
N ARG A 319 2.86 17.62 13.48
CA ARG A 319 1.87 16.86 14.24
C ARG A 319 1.52 15.60 13.46
N ALA A 320 1.02 14.62 14.17
CA ALA A 320 0.44 13.45 13.54
C ALA A 320 -0.77 12.95 14.31
N PHE A 321 -1.62 12.22 13.61
CA PHE A 321 -2.68 11.41 14.19
C PHE A 321 -2.37 9.96 13.83
N ILE A 322 -1.88 9.19 14.79
CA ILE A 322 -1.33 7.85 14.60
C ILE A 322 -2.12 6.88 15.46
N ARG A 323 -2.69 5.84 14.87
CA ARG A 323 -3.46 4.79 15.59
C ARG A 323 -4.52 5.39 16.52
N CYS A 324 -5.31 6.32 15.98
CA CYS A 324 -6.39 7.03 16.68
C CYS A 324 -5.95 7.96 17.82
N GLN A 325 -4.67 8.39 17.87
CA GLN A 325 -4.17 9.29 18.90
C GLN A 325 -3.40 10.48 18.30
N PRO A 326 -3.61 11.71 18.80
CA PRO A 326 -2.78 12.84 18.42
C PRO A 326 -1.37 12.70 19.01
N VAL A 327 -0.36 12.98 18.19
CA VAL A 327 1.06 12.90 18.53
C VAL A 327 1.74 14.19 18.13
N HIS A 328 2.53 14.74 19.05
CA HIS A 328 3.42 15.86 18.80
C HIS A 328 4.79 15.33 18.40
N ILE A 329 5.28 15.68 17.22
CA ILE A 329 6.53 15.14 16.68
C ILE A 329 7.67 16.15 16.82
N SER A 330 7.46 17.39 16.37
CA SER A 330 8.49 18.43 16.46
C SER A 330 8.08 19.57 17.39
N TYR A 331 9.08 20.11 18.11
CA TYR A 331 8.96 21.36 18.87
C TYR A 331 9.58 22.55 18.11
N GLU A 332 10.49 22.24 17.18
CA GLU A 332 11.17 23.19 16.30
C GLU A 332 10.44 23.28 14.96
N MET A 333 10.65 24.41 14.26
CA MET A 333 10.09 24.62 12.92
C MET A 333 10.76 23.68 11.92
N VAL A 334 9.96 23.07 11.06
CA VAL A 334 10.42 22.17 10.00
C VAL A 334 10.24 22.81 8.63
N ASN A 335 11.10 22.43 7.70
CA ASN A 335 11.02 22.89 6.31
C ASN A 335 10.25 21.92 5.41
N ASP A 336 10.26 20.64 5.76
CA ASP A 336 9.70 19.59 4.94
C ASP A 336 9.21 18.39 5.78
N LEU A 337 8.30 17.62 5.20
CA LEU A 337 7.69 16.44 5.77
C LEU A 337 7.60 15.32 4.72
N GLU A 338 8.36 14.26 4.95
CA GLU A 338 8.20 12.98 4.28
C GLU A 338 7.68 11.92 5.25
N MET A 339 6.95 10.95 4.72
CA MET A 339 6.41 9.86 5.50
C MET A 339 6.49 8.59 4.66
N VAL A 340 7.23 7.61 5.19
CA VAL A 340 7.32 6.27 4.66
C VAL A 340 6.68 5.35 5.69
N ARG A 341 5.47 4.86 5.39
CA ARG A 341 4.64 4.10 6.35
C ARG A 341 4.45 4.90 7.64
N ASN A 342 4.95 4.37 8.76
CA ASN A 342 4.89 4.97 10.08
C ASN A 342 6.22 5.61 10.53
N VAL A 343 7.14 5.82 9.59
CA VAL A 343 8.40 6.54 9.81
C VAL A 343 8.28 7.92 9.19
N ILE A 344 8.50 8.95 10.00
CA ILE A 344 8.38 10.35 9.58
C ILE A 344 9.77 10.95 9.48
N ILE A 345 10.12 11.42 8.30
CA ILE A 345 11.43 12.01 7.98
C ILE A 345 11.21 13.51 7.80
N PHE A 346 12.05 14.30 8.46
CA PHE A 346 11.91 15.75 8.39
C PHE A 346 13.24 16.47 8.56
N ASN A 347 13.30 17.68 8.02
CA ASN A 347 14.49 18.53 8.06
C ASN A 347 14.33 19.67 9.06
N LEU A 348 15.34 19.83 9.92
CA LEU A 348 15.51 20.99 10.80
C LEU A 348 16.65 21.87 10.29
N GLY A 349 16.35 23.15 10.08
CA GLY A 349 17.30 24.07 9.48
C GLY A 349 17.74 23.62 8.08
N VAL A 350 19.01 23.82 7.75
CA VAL A 350 19.50 23.61 6.36
C VAL A 350 19.95 22.17 6.10
N ASN A 351 20.52 21.47 7.10
CA ASN A 351 21.31 20.25 6.87
C ASN A 351 21.07 19.12 7.89
N THR A 352 20.02 19.18 8.71
CA THR A 352 19.77 18.15 9.74
C THR A 352 18.51 17.36 9.41
N VAL A 353 18.69 16.15 8.89
CA VAL A 353 17.61 15.16 8.77
C VAL A 353 17.39 14.54 10.15
N LYS A 354 16.13 14.50 10.59
CA LYS A 354 15.70 13.75 11.77
C LYS A 354 14.62 12.76 11.39
N ILE A 355 14.55 11.68 12.15
CA ILE A 355 13.57 10.61 11.90
C ILE A 355 12.78 10.37 13.18
N TRP A 356 11.46 10.47 13.08
CA TRP A 356 10.56 10.03 14.15
C TRP A 356 10.15 8.59 13.90
N TYR A 357 10.37 7.75 14.92
CA TYR A 357 10.02 6.32 14.91
C TYR A 357 9.66 5.85 16.33
N LYS A 358 8.48 5.23 16.48
CA LYS A 358 7.97 4.67 17.75
C LYS A 358 8.10 5.65 18.94
N GLY A 359 7.72 6.91 18.74
CA GLY A 359 7.69 7.92 19.81
C GLY A 359 9.04 8.53 20.18
N LYS A 360 10.11 8.20 19.45
CA LYS A 360 11.44 8.80 19.62
C LYS A 360 11.87 9.48 18.33
N VAL A 361 12.65 10.55 18.48
CA VAL A 361 13.34 11.23 17.38
C VAL A 361 14.80 10.80 17.40
N TYR A 362 15.30 10.38 16.25
CA TYR A 362 16.68 9.93 16.01
C TYR A 362 17.45 10.99 15.23
#